data_AF-A0A7Y3XIT1-F1
#
_entry.id   AF-A0A7Y3XIT1-F1
#
_cell.length_a   1.000
_cell.length_b   1.000
_cell.length_c   1.000
_cell.angle_alpha   90.00
_cell.angle_beta   90.00
_cell.angle_gamma   90.00
#
_symmetry.space_group_name_H-M   'P 1'
#
loop_
_entity.id
_entity.type
_entity.pdbx_description
1 polymer ?
#
loop_
_entity_poly.entity_id
_entity_poly.type
_entity_poly.pdbx_seq_one_letter_code
_entity_poly.pdbx_strand_id
1 'polypeptide(L)'
;MKHRHGPNLHRARRLTAVVGAVLILAMPTVAVAAGSSYRPFLDPIGSGRWWWFLMLPLVVGISVVYKAIRLPTLNHYWAQVLKMIAQIMAAMVAMAVGLYIVVQVVLPMM
;
A
#
# COMPACT_ATOMS: atom_id res chain seq x y z
N MET A 1 -43.81 51.17 -23.30
CA MET A 1 -42.85 50.45 -24.17
C MET A 1 -41.74 49.86 -23.31
N LYS A 2 -41.69 48.52 -23.21
CA LYS A 2 -40.86 47.77 -22.25
C LYS A 2 -39.58 47.29 -22.93
N HIS A 3 -38.50 48.06 -22.81
CA HIS A 3 -37.16 47.67 -23.30
C HIS A 3 -36.60 46.56 -22.41
N ARG A 4 -36.68 45.30 -22.86
CA ARG A 4 -35.94 44.19 -22.25
C ARG A 4 -34.46 44.37 -22.56
N HIS A 5 -33.70 44.75 -21.54
CA HIS A 5 -32.25 44.73 -21.56
C HIS A 5 -31.78 43.26 -21.57
N GLY A 6 -31.25 42.79 -22.69
CA GLY A 6 -30.72 41.43 -22.80
C GLY A 6 -29.51 41.23 -21.87
N PRO A 7 -29.34 40.03 -21.26
CA PRO A 7 -28.22 39.76 -20.38
C PRO A 7 -26.89 39.88 -21.16
N ASN A 8 -25.99 40.72 -20.65
CA ASN A 8 -24.68 40.99 -21.23
C ASN A 8 -23.78 39.74 -21.14
N LEU A 9 -23.94 38.80 -22.09
CA LEU A 9 -23.19 37.54 -22.21
C LEU A 9 -21.66 37.75 -22.21
N HIS A 10 -21.19 38.91 -22.69
CA HIS A 10 -19.78 39.29 -22.66
C HIS A 10 -19.24 39.55 -21.25
N ARG A 11 -20.06 40.08 -20.33
CA ARG A 11 -19.68 40.23 -18.92
C ARG A 11 -19.65 38.89 -18.22
N ALA A 12 -20.63 38.02 -18.48
CA ALA A 12 -20.69 36.68 -17.90
C ALA A 12 -19.42 35.87 -18.25
N ARG A 13 -19.01 35.86 -19.53
CA ARG A 13 -17.78 35.19 -19.96
C ARG A 13 -16.51 35.73 -19.30
N ARG A 14 -16.42 37.05 -19.11
CA ARG A 14 -15.27 37.66 -18.42
C ARG A 14 -15.24 37.32 -16.94
N LEU A 15 -16.40 37.26 -16.28
CA LEU A 15 -16.48 36.87 -14.88
C LEU A 15 -16.12 35.40 -14.67
N THR A 16 -16.56 34.49 -15.54
CA THR A 16 -16.15 33.06 -15.46
C THR A 16 -14.65 32.89 -15.67
N ALA A 17 -14.06 33.64 -16.62
CA ALA A 17 -12.62 33.59 -16.87
C ALA A 17 -11.81 34.16 -15.69
N VAL A 18 -12.25 35.27 -15.09
CA VAL A 18 -11.58 35.89 -13.94
C VAL A 18 -11.73 35.02 -12.69
N VAL A 19 -12.92 34.46 -12.43
CA VAL A 19 -13.15 33.56 -11.30
C VAL A 19 -12.33 32.27 -11.46
N GLY A 20 -12.24 31.71 -12.67
CA GLY A 20 -11.39 30.56 -12.96
C GLY A 20 -9.89 30.87 -12.76
N ALA A 21 -9.43 32.03 -13.23
CA ALA A 21 -8.04 32.45 -13.05
C ALA A 21 -7.69 32.72 -11.58
N VAL A 22 -8.59 33.33 -10.81
CA VAL A 22 -8.41 33.57 -9.37
C VAL A 22 -8.44 32.25 -8.58
N LEU A 23 -9.31 31.31 -8.94
CA LEU A 23 -9.36 29.99 -8.31
C LEU A 23 -8.06 29.20 -8.54
N ILE A 24 -7.46 29.32 -9.73
CA ILE A 24 -6.17 28.69 -10.07
C ILE A 24 -5.00 29.36 -9.31
N LEU A 25 -5.02 30.68 -9.13
CA LEU A 25 -3.97 31.43 -8.43
C LEU A 25 -4.07 31.37 -6.90
N ALA A 26 -5.26 31.08 -6.35
CA ALA A 26 -5.50 31.00 -4.92
C ALA A 26 -5.32 29.59 -4.34
N MET A 27 -4.94 28.59 -5.14
CA MET A 27 -4.57 27.28 -4.60
C MET A 27 -3.21 27.42 -3.91
N PRO A 28 -3.11 27.30 -2.57
CA PRO A 28 -1.81 27.14 -1.95
C PRO A 28 -1.27 25.80 -2.46
N THR A 29 -0.30 25.86 -3.36
CA THR A 29 0.55 24.70 -3.62
C THR A 29 1.22 24.40 -2.29
N VAL A 30 0.68 23.45 -1.53
CA VAL A 30 1.36 22.89 -0.38
C VAL A 30 2.56 22.17 -0.97
N ALA A 31 3.64 22.92 -1.16
CA ALA A 31 4.94 22.36 -1.44
C ALA A 31 5.26 21.50 -0.23
N VAL A 32 5.00 20.19 -0.34
CA VAL A 32 5.52 19.22 0.60
C VAL A 32 7.02 19.36 0.45
N ALA A 33 7.64 20.10 1.37
CA ALA A 33 9.08 20.15 1.47
C ALA A 33 9.53 18.68 1.55
N ALA A 34 10.23 18.22 0.53
CA ALA A 34 10.98 16.97 0.56
C ALA A 34 12.17 17.16 1.51
N GLY A 35 11.88 17.53 2.76
CA GLY A 35 12.85 17.52 3.82
C GLY A 35 13.17 16.07 4.09
N SER A 36 14.47 15.75 4.07
CA SER A 36 15.06 14.53 4.61
C SER A 36 14.91 14.47 6.13
N SER A 37 13.72 14.76 6.65
CA SER A 37 13.35 14.41 8.01
C SER A 37 13.16 12.91 8.01
N TYR A 38 14.22 12.20 8.43
CA TYR A 38 14.18 10.76 8.58
C TYR A 38 12.93 10.36 9.37
N ARG A 39 12.04 9.61 8.70
CA ARG A 39 10.82 9.07 9.30
C ARG A 39 11.09 7.60 9.64
N PRO A 40 11.38 7.25 10.90
CA PRO A 40 11.88 5.92 11.27
C PRO A 40 10.99 4.73 10.87
N PHE A 41 9.74 4.96 10.46
CA PHE A 41 8.83 3.94 9.93
C PHE A 41 8.45 4.11 8.46
N LEU A 42 8.57 5.32 7.91
CA LEU A 42 8.12 5.62 6.54
C LEU A 42 9.30 5.61 5.57
N ASP A 43 10.50 5.89 6.05
CA ASP A 43 11.68 5.85 5.20
C ASP A 43 12.22 4.42 5.06
N PRO A 44 12.52 4.01 3.81
CA PRO A 44 13.04 2.68 3.56
C PRO A 44 14.43 2.57 4.18
N ILE A 45 14.55 1.69 5.17
CA ILE A 45 15.83 1.17 5.62
C ILE A 45 16.45 0.51 4.38
N GLY A 46 17.67 0.87 3.97
CA GLY A 46 18.35 0.48 2.72
C GLY A 46 18.55 -1.03 2.45
N SER A 47 17.79 -1.87 3.12
CA SER A 47 17.65 -3.32 3.02
C SER A 47 16.96 -3.84 1.75
N GLY A 48 16.74 -3.01 0.73
CA GLY A 48 15.92 -3.35 -0.46
C GLY A 48 16.34 -4.61 -1.23
N ARG A 49 17.58 -5.08 -1.09
CA ARG A 49 18.03 -6.38 -1.66
C ARG A 49 17.93 -7.55 -0.67
N TRP A 50 17.96 -7.28 0.63
CA TRP A 50 18.07 -8.30 1.70
C TRP A 50 16.77 -8.46 2.49
N TRP A 51 15.69 -7.78 2.11
CA TRP A 51 14.42 -7.81 2.84
C TRP A 51 13.83 -9.23 2.97
N TRP A 52 14.05 -10.09 1.97
CA TRP A 52 13.64 -11.49 2.02
C TRP A 52 14.32 -12.26 3.17
N PHE A 53 15.56 -11.90 3.52
CA PHE A 53 16.25 -12.50 4.65
C PHE A 53 15.61 -12.13 5.98
N LEU A 54 14.93 -10.98 6.11
CA LEU A 54 14.22 -10.57 7.33
C LEU A 54 12.95 -11.40 7.58
N MET A 55 12.40 -12.04 6.53
CA MET A 55 11.26 -12.95 6.68
C MET A 55 11.65 -14.25 7.41
N LEU A 56 12.86 -14.76 7.20
CA LEU A 56 13.32 -15.98 7.84
C LEU A 56 13.34 -15.89 9.38
N PRO A 57 14.01 -14.91 10.02
CA PRO A 57 14.01 -14.77 11.47
C PRO A 57 12.62 -14.43 12.01
N LEU A 58 11.78 -13.72 11.24
CA LEU A 58 10.41 -13.42 11.64
C LEU A 58 9.54 -14.70 11.72
N VAL A 59 9.56 -15.53 10.68
CA VAL A 59 8.80 -16.80 10.66
C VAL A 59 9.33 -17.77 11.70
N VAL A 60 10.65 -17.85 11.89
CA VAL A 60 11.26 -18.66 12.95
C VAL A 60 10.83 -18.16 14.33
N GLY A 61 10.94 -16.85 14.58
CA GLY A 61 10.56 -16.25 15.87
C GLY A 61 9.09 -16.49 16.22
N ILE A 62 8.18 -16.26 15.27
CA ILE A 62 6.74 -16.52 15.45
C ILE A 62 6.49 -18.00 15.75
N SER A 63 7.13 -18.90 15.00
CA SER A 63 6.93 -20.34 15.17
C SER A 63 7.43 -20.84 16.52
N VAL A 64 8.60 -20.35 16.96
CA VAL A 64 9.19 -20.63 18.28
C VAL A 64 8.26 -20.15 19.38
N VAL A 65 7.88 -18.87 19.38
CA VAL A 65 7.02 -18.29 20.44
C VAL A 65 5.66 -18.98 20.48
N TYR A 66 5.03 -19.20 19.33
CA TYR A 66 3.72 -19.85 19.25
C TYR A 66 3.76 -21.29 19.77
N LYS A 67 4.78 -22.07 19.36
CA LYS A 67 4.91 -23.45 19.82
C LYS A 67 5.30 -23.53 21.29
N ALA A 68 6.05 -22.57 21.81
CA ALA A 68 6.44 -22.53 23.22
C ALA A 68 5.22 -22.36 24.14
N ILE A 69 4.26 -21.51 23.76
CA ILE A 69 3.04 -21.28 24.56
C ILE A 69 1.97 -22.36 24.40
N ARG A 70 1.95 -23.06 23.24
CA ARG A 70 0.84 -23.93 22.86
C ARG A 70 1.11 -25.42 23.10
N LEU A 71 2.37 -25.85 23.17
CA LEU A 71 2.68 -27.27 23.34
C LEU A 71 2.69 -27.66 24.82
N PRO A 72 1.95 -28.72 25.22
CA PRO A 72 1.96 -29.22 26.58
C PRO A 72 3.25 -29.97 26.94
N THR A 73 4.02 -30.43 25.95
CA THR A 73 5.28 -31.18 26.16
C THR A 73 6.33 -30.78 25.12
N LEU A 74 7.61 -30.81 25.53
CA LEU A 74 8.74 -30.38 24.69
C LEU A 74 9.40 -31.51 23.87
N ASN A 75 8.96 -32.77 24.02
CA ASN A 75 9.62 -33.94 23.40
C ASN A 75 9.79 -33.85 21.87
N HIS A 76 8.97 -33.05 21.18
CA HIS A 76 9.06 -32.85 19.72
C HIS A 76 9.03 -31.38 19.33
N TYR A 77 9.47 -30.49 20.23
CA TYR A 77 9.36 -29.05 20.07
C TYR A 77 9.95 -28.55 18.75
N TRP A 78 11.23 -28.86 18.48
CA TRP A 78 11.93 -28.40 17.28
C TRP A 78 11.34 -28.96 15.98
N ALA A 79 10.94 -30.24 15.97
CA ALA A 79 10.27 -30.84 14.83
C ALA A 79 8.93 -30.13 14.52
N GLN A 80 8.17 -29.75 15.55
CA GLN A 80 6.92 -29.02 15.39
C GLN A 80 7.11 -27.56 14.96
N VAL A 81 8.17 -26.90 15.44
CA VAL A 81 8.55 -25.55 14.99
C VAL A 81 8.92 -25.58 13.51
N LEU A 82 9.78 -26.50 13.08
CA LEU A 82 10.15 -26.65 11.68
C LEU A 82 8.96 -26.97 10.78
N LYS A 83 8.04 -27.84 11.25
CA LYS A 83 6.81 -28.16 10.53
C LYS A 83 5.93 -26.92 10.32
N MET A 84 5.82 -26.07 11.35
CA MET A 84 5.06 -24.82 11.28
C MET A 84 5.72 -23.80 10.34
N ILE A 85 7.04 -23.65 10.39
CA ILE A 85 7.79 -22.81 9.45
C ILE A 85 7.51 -23.26 8.01
N ALA A 86 7.64 -24.57 7.74
CA ALA A 86 7.38 -25.14 6.43
C ALA A 86 5.93 -24.90 5.98
N GLN A 87 4.94 -25.02 6.87
CA GLN A 87 3.54 -24.74 6.58
C GLN A 87 3.31 -23.26 6.21
N ILE A 88 3.90 -22.32 6.96
CA ILE A 88 3.78 -20.88 6.69
C ILE A 88 4.38 -20.57 5.31
N MET A 89 5.59 -21.06 5.03
CA MET A 89 6.24 -20.85 3.73
C MET A 89 5.43 -21.48 2.59
N ALA A 90 4.95 -22.72 2.77
CA ALA A 90 4.14 -23.41 1.77
C ALA A 90 2.83 -22.67 1.49
N ALA A 91 2.15 -22.16 2.53
CA ALA A 91 0.94 -21.37 2.38
C ALA A 91 1.19 -20.09 1.58
N MET A 92 2.27 -19.36 1.88
CA MET A 92 2.64 -18.13 1.14
C MET A 92 2.92 -18.42 -0.34
N VAL A 93 3.69 -19.47 -0.62
CA VAL A 93 3.99 -19.88 -2.00
C VAL A 93 2.72 -20.30 -2.73
N ALA A 94 1.88 -21.11 -2.09
CA ALA A 94 0.60 -21.53 -2.67
C ALA A 94 -0.31 -20.34 -2.98
N MET A 95 -0.35 -19.32 -2.10
CA MET A 95 -1.11 -18.10 -2.33
C MET A 95 -0.57 -17.29 -3.51
N ALA A 96 0.76 -17.13 -3.60
CA ALA A 96 1.40 -16.43 -4.71
C ALA A 96 1.16 -17.13 -6.06
N VAL A 97 1.31 -18.46 -6.08
CA VAL A 97 1.03 -19.28 -7.27
C VAL A 97 -0.44 -19.23 -7.63
N GLY A 98 -1.34 -19.29 -6.65
CA GLY A 98 -2.79 -19.16 -6.89
C GLY A 98 -3.14 -17.84 -7.54
N LEU A 99 -2.62 -16.72 -7.02
CA LEU A 99 -2.82 -15.40 -7.62
C LEU A 99 -2.23 -15.31 -9.03
N TYR A 100 -1.04 -15.87 -9.26
CA TYR A 100 -0.43 -15.92 -10.58
C TYR A 100 -1.32 -16.65 -11.59
N ILE A 101 -1.86 -17.81 -11.22
CA ILE A 101 -2.77 -18.58 -12.07
C ILE A 101 -4.05 -17.79 -12.36
N VAL A 102 -4.64 -17.15 -11.34
CA VAL A 102 -5.83 -16.31 -11.53
C VAL A 102 -5.56 -15.20 -12.55
N VAL A 103 -4.44 -14.49 -12.40
CA VAL A 103 -4.12 -13.35 -13.27
C VAL A 103 -3.77 -13.78 -14.69
N GLN A 104 -2.98 -14.85 -14.85
CA GLN A 104 -2.43 -15.23 -16.17
C GLN A 104 -3.24 -16.26 -16.92
N VAL A 105 -4.13 -17.00 -16.24
CA VAL A 105 -4.93 -18.06 -16.86
C VAL A 105 -6.41 -17.73 -16.81
N VAL A 106 -6.93 -17.36 -15.63
CA VAL A 106 -8.37 -17.14 -15.46
C VAL A 106 -8.83 -15.84 -16.12
N LEU A 107 -8.13 -14.72 -15.88
CA LEU A 107 -8.50 -13.43 -16.48
C LEU A 107 -8.50 -13.42 -18.02
N PRO A 108 -7.50 -13.95 -18.75
CA PRO A 108 -7.53 -13.93 -20.21
C PRO A 108 -8.54 -14.91 -20.83
N MET A 109 -9.06 -15.87 -20.07
CA MET A 109 -10.14 -16.77 -20.53
C MET A 109 -11.53 -16.15 -20.36
N MET A 110 -11.67 -15.10 -19.55
CA MET A 110 -12.91 -14.35 -19.30
C MET A 110 -13.05 -13.18 -20.28
#